data_AF-A0A350G490-F1
#
_entry.id   AF-A0A350G490-F1
#
_cell.length_a   1.000
_cell.length_b   1.000
_cell.length_c   1.000
_cell.angle_alpha   90.00
_cell.angle_beta   90.00
_cell.angle_gamma   90.00
#
_symmetry.space_group_name_H-M   'P 1'
#
loop_
_entity.id
_entity.type
_entity.pdbx_description
1 polymer ?
#
loop_
_entity_poly.entity_id
_entity_poly.type
_entity_poly.pdbx_seq_one_letter_code
_entity_poly.pdbx_strand_id
1 'polypeptide(L)'
;DPPSCLRLLEPDLDSNNRFILDESLMREASALSNADRITAQQTAVLPAIYGPEQEHGWCYYFQKADLARQMGEWGEVVTLGEKAFALDDFPNNPVERFVFIEGYTHTGDWKRALQLSRESYRVSKEYVGPLLCQLWKRIEAETAQSLERDALSGEAVLKRSEVLAEVQDTFMCQ
;
A
#
# COMPACT_ATOMS: atom_id res chain seq x y z
N ASP A 1 -3.53 10.93 -19.97
CA ASP A 1 -3.67 10.19 -18.71
C ASP A 1 -2.92 10.88 -17.60
N PRO A 2 -3.48 10.95 -16.37
CA PRO A 2 -2.75 11.48 -15.22
C PRO A 2 -1.53 10.60 -14.93
N PRO A 3 -0.42 11.17 -14.43
CA PRO A 3 0.85 10.44 -14.27
C PRO A 3 0.83 9.41 -13.12
N SER A 4 -0.22 9.39 -12.29
CA SER A 4 -0.41 8.43 -11.20
C SER A 4 -1.89 8.37 -10.79
N CYS A 5 -2.27 7.32 -10.07
CA CYS A 5 -3.60 7.19 -9.50
C CYS A 5 -3.79 8.17 -8.32
N LEU A 6 -5.03 8.64 -8.11
CA LEU A 6 -5.38 9.35 -6.87
C LEU A 6 -5.09 8.46 -5.66
N ARG A 7 -4.38 9.01 -4.66
CA ARG A 7 -4.09 8.38 -3.38
C ARG A 7 -4.16 9.41 -2.25
N LEU A 8 -4.38 8.94 -1.02
CA LEU A 8 -4.20 9.78 0.16
C LEU A 8 -2.72 9.86 0.52
N LEU A 9 -2.27 11.03 1.00
CA LEU A 9 -0.91 11.17 1.50
C LEU A 9 -0.84 10.69 2.96
N GLU A 10 0.16 9.88 3.25
CA GLU A 10 0.38 9.25 4.55
C GLU A 10 1.56 9.95 5.25
N PRO A 11 1.36 10.63 6.39
CA PRO A 11 2.42 11.40 7.05
C PRO A 11 3.72 10.62 7.32
N ASP A 12 3.59 9.34 7.67
CA ASP A 12 4.71 8.48 8.03
C ASP A 12 5.53 8.08 6.81
N LEU A 13 4.89 7.85 5.65
CA LEU A 13 5.57 7.51 4.39
C LEU A 13 5.97 8.73 3.55
N ASP A 14 5.09 9.73 3.46
CA ASP A 14 5.18 10.79 2.45
C ASP A 14 6.01 12.00 2.84
N SER A 15 6.37 12.11 4.13
CA SER A 15 7.27 13.17 4.63
C SER A 15 8.57 13.27 3.82
N ASN A 16 9.10 12.15 3.33
CA ASN A 16 10.33 12.08 2.53
C ASN A 16 10.13 11.43 1.15
N ASN A 17 8.88 11.34 0.67
CA ASN A 17 8.59 10.68 -0.60
C ASN A 17 8.99 11.56 -1.81
N ARG A 18 10.12 11.21 -2.40
CA ARG A 18 10.71 11.93 -3.55
C ARG A 18 9.93 11.82 -4.87
N PHE A 19 8.85 11.04 -4.92
CA PHE A 19 7.89 11.09 -6.03
C PHE A 19 6.93 12.29 -5.94
N ILE A 20 6.84 12.94 -4.77
CA ILE A 20 6.11 14.21 -4.57
C ILE A 20 7.10 15.35 -4.82
N LEU A 21 6.77 16.35 -5.62
CA LEU A 21 7.69 17.47 -5.89
C LEU A 21 7.94 18.31 -4.63
N ASP A 22 9.22 18.65 -4.36
CA ASP A 22 9.61 19.49 -3.20
C ASP A 22 8.88 20.85 -3.21
N GLU A 23 8.62 21.41 -4.38
CA GLU A 23 7.97 22.72 -4.54
C GLU A 23 6.47 22.70 -4.21
N SER A 24 5.85 21.53 -4.07
CA SER A 24 4.38 21.39 -3.92
C SER A 24 3.87 21.64 -2.49
N LEU A 25 4.76 21.70 -1.49
CA LEU A 25 4.43 21.68 -0.05
C LEU A 25 3.62 20.45 0.41
N MET A 26 3.40 19.46 -0.47
CA MET A 26 2.52 18.33 -0.19
C MET A 26 3.12 17.36 0.84
N ARG A 27 4.45 17.22 0.89
CA ARG A 27 5.10 16.38 1.89
C ARG A 27 4.90 16.92 3.30
N GLU A 28 5.02 18.23 3.47
CA GLU A 28 4.76 18.95 4.72
C GLU A 28 3.27 18.94 5.05
N ALA A 29 2.42 19.18 4.06
CA ALA A 29 0.97 19.16 4.24
C ALA A 29 0.44 17.76 4.58
N SER A 30 1.14 16.68 4.21
CA SER A 30 0.74 15.31 4.56
C SER A 30 0.54 15.17 6.07
N ALA A 31 1.43 15.75 6.89
CA ALA A 31 1.36 15.75 8.35
C ALA A 31 0.15 16.51 8.94
N LEU A 32 -0.52 17.33 8.14
CA LEU A 32 -1.74 18.04 8.52
C LEU A 32 -3.02 17.31 8.09
N SER A 33 -2.89 16.21 7.36
CA SER A 33 -4.02 15.39 6.92
C SER A 33 -4.68 14.66 8.10
N ASN A 34 -6.00 14.51 8.04
CA ASN A 34 -6.76 13.72 9.00
C ASN A 34 -7.60 12.69 8.25
N ALA A 35 -7.07 11.47 8.14
CA ALA A 35 -7.71 10.36 7.43
C ALA A 35 -9.01 9.89 8.10
N ASP A 36 -9.17 10.10 9.42
CA ASP A 36 -10.38 9.73 10.18
C ASP A 36 -11.64 10.48 9.72
N ARG A 37 -11.48 11.52 8.89
CA ARG A 37 -12.61 12.24 8.27
C ARG A 37 -13.19 11.52 7.06
N ILE A 38 -12.51 10.50 6.54
CA ILE A 38 -12.93 9.72 5.37
C ILE A 38 -13.86 8.60 5.85
N THR A 39 -15.06 8.55 5.29
CA THR A 39 -16.05 7.50 5.60
C THR A 39 -16.19 6.56 4.40
N ALA A 40 -16.25 5.24 4.65
CA ALA A 40 -16.45 4.24 3.59
C ALA A 40 -17.82 4.35 2.88
N GLN A 41 -18.83 4.95 3.52
CA GLN A 41 -20.16 5.07 2.95
C GLN A 41 -20.20 6.09 1.81
N GLN A 42 -20.42 5.61 0.59
CA GLN A 42 -20.72 6.48 -0.55
C GLN A 42 -22.18 6.96 -0.46
N THR A 43 -22.37 8.27 -0.31
CA THR A 43 -23.69 8.92 -0.42
C THR A 43 -23.81 9.81 -1.65
N ALA A 44 -22.68 10.15 -2.29
CA ALA A 44 -22.64 10.97 -3.48
C ALA A 44 -22.98 10.17 -4.74
N VAL A 45 -23.93 10.69 -5.53
CA VAL A 45 -24.31 10.17 -6.84
C VAL A 45 -23.91 11.19 -7.89
N LEU A 46 -23.12 10.77 -8.88
CA LEU A 46 -22.75 11.61 -10.01
C LEU A 46 -24.01 11.94 -10.84
N PRO A 47 -24.24 13.22 -11.18
CA PRO A 47 -25.31 13.59 -12.10
C PRO A 47 -25.19 12.86 -13.45
N ALA A 48 -26.32 12.50 -14.06
CA ALA A 48 -26.36 11.72 -15.31
C ALA A 48 -25.60 12.37 -16.49
N ILE A 49 -25.33 13.69 -16.44
CA ILE A 49 -24.53 14.41 -17.45
C ILE A 49 -23.09 13.88 -17.57
N TYR A 50 -22.54 13.27 -16.52
CA TYR A 50 -21.19 12.70 -16.52
C TYR A 50 -21.08 11.36 -17.25
N GLY A 51 -22.22 10.79 -17.69
CA GLY A 51 -22.26 9.50 -18.36
C GLY A 51 -22.19 8.30 -17.40
N PRO A 52 -22.18 7.07 -17.94
CA PRO A 52 -21.99 5.87 -17.15
C PRO A 52 -20.56 5.79 -16.60
N GLU A 53 -20.40 4.98 -15.55
CA GLU A 53 -19.06 4.64 -15.05
C GLU A 53 -18.27 3.89 -16.12
N GLN A 54 -16.98 4.22 -16.23
CA GLN A 54 -16.06 3.60 -17.17
C GLN A 54 -15.60 2.22 -16.68
N GLU A 55 -14.98 1.43 -17.57
CA GLU A 55 -14.38 0.16 -17.19
C GLU A 55 -13.32 0.32 -16.08
N HIS A 56 -13.29 -0.64 -15.16
CA HIS A 56 -12.44 -0.60 -13.97
C HIS A 56 -11.02 -1.07 -14.28
N GLY A 57 -10.09 -0.12 -14.40
CA GLY A 57 -8.66 -0.37 -14.56
C GLY A 57 -7.89 -0.43 -13.23
N TRP A 58 -6.55 -0.38 -13.32
CA TRP A 58 -5.66 -0.45 -12.17
C TRP A 58 -6.01 0.60 -11.10
N CYS A 59 -6.18 1.87 -11.49
CA CYS A 59 -6.46 2.95 -10.55
C CYS A 59 -7.77 2.74 -9.77
N TYR A 60 -8.79 2.12 -10.37
CA TYR A 60 -10.03 1.83 -9.67
C TYR A 60 -9.78 0.86 -8.51
N TYR A 61 -9.12 -0.26 -8.78
CA TYR A 61 -8.85 -1.27 -7.76
C TYR A 61 -7.85 -0.79 -6.72
N PHE A 62 -6.82 -0.03 -7.12
CA PHE A 62 -5.89 0.61 -6.21
C PHE A 62 -6.60 1.58 -5.25
N GLN A 63 -7.48 2.45 -5.75
CA GLN A 63 -8.20 3.42 -4.92
C GLN A 63 -9.18 2.74 -3.96
N LYS A 64 -9.88 1.70 -4.42
CA LYS A 64 -10.74 0.89 -3.56
C LYS A 64 -9.92 0.16 -2.49
N ALA A 65 -8.74 -0.34 -2.84
CA ALA A 65 -7.85 -1.02 -1.91
C ALA A 65 -7.30 -0.05 -0.87
N ASP A 66 -6.92 1.17 -1.25
CA ASP A 66 -6.43 2.17 -0.30
C ASP A 66 -7.55 2.61 0.67
N LEU A 67 -8.79 2.71 0.20
CA LEU A 67 -9.94 2.91 1.09
C LEU A 67 -10.14 1.74 2.06
N ALA A 68 -10.08 0.49 1.58
CA ALA A 68 -10.20 -0.69 2.43
C ALA A 68 -9.07 -0.76 3.48
N ARG A 69 -7.84 -0.43 3.09
CA ARG A 69 -6.68 -0.31 3.98
C ARG A 69 -6.93 0.71 5.09
N GLN A 70 -7.46 1.90 4.76
CA GLN A 70 -7.80 2.92 5.77
C GLN A 70 -8.83 2.43 6.79
N MET A 71 -9.70 1.50 6.39
CA MET A 71 -10.71 0.89 7.27
C MET A 71 -10.19 -0.36 8.00
N GLY A 72 -8.95 -0.80 7.75
CA GLY A 72 -8.39 -2.03 8.31
C GLY A 72 -8.94 -3.32 7.71
N GLU A 73 -9.60 -3.24 6.55
CA GLU A 73 -10.26 -4.37 5.88
C GLU A 73 -9.27 -5.15 4.99
N TRP A 74 -8.26 -5.76 5.61
CA TRP A 74 -7.13 -6.38 4.92
C TRP A 74 -7.50 -7.48 3.93
N GLY A 75 -8.55 -8.27 4.22
CA GLY A 75 -9.06 -9.29 3.28
C GLY A 75 -9.64 -8.69 2.00
N GLU A 76 -10.26 -7.52 2.10
CA GLU A 76 -10.78 -6.78 0.93
C GLU A 76 -9.63 -6.19 0.12
N VAL A 77 -8.57 -5.68 0.77
CA VAL A 77 -7.34 -5.23 0.09
C VAL A 77 -6.76 -6.33 -0.80
N VAL A 78 -6.66 -7.55 -0.28
CA VAL A 78 -6.16 -8.71 -1.06
C VAL A 78 -7.11 -9.03 -2.22
N THR A 79 -8.42 -9.10 -1.96
CA THR A 79 -9.43 -9.38 -3.00
C THR A 79 -9.38 -8.37 -4.15
N LEU A 80 -9.21 -7.08 -3.84
CA LEU A 80 -9.07 -6.02 -4.83
C LEU A 80 -7.73 -6.11 -5.56
N GLY A 81 -6.66 -6.51 -4.85
CA GLY A 81 -5.35 -6.75 -5.44
C GLY A 81 -5.36 -7.89 -6.46
N GLU A 82 -6.02 -9.01 -6.16
CA GLU A 82 -6.16 -10.13 -7.10
C GLU A 82 -6.85 -9.70 -8.40
N LYS A 83 -7.88 -8.86 -8.31
CA LYS A 83 -8.52 -8.26 -9.50
C LYS A 83 -7.58 -7.33 -10.26
N ALA A 84 -6.85 -6.46 -9.55
CA ALA A 84 -5.91 -5.52 -10.15
C ALA A 84 -4.76 -6.22 -10.88
N PHE A 85 -4.14 -7.24 -10.26
CA PHE A 85 -3.02 -7.97 -10.82
C PHE A 85 -3.41 -8.94 -11.96
N ALA A 86 -4.71 -9.19 -12.15
CA ALA A 86 -5.22 -9.97 -13.28
C ALA A 86 -5.49 -9.13 -14.54
N LEU A 87 -5.41 -7.80 -14.43
CA LEU A 87 -5.53 -6.89 -15.57
C LEU A 87 -4.27 -6.91 -16.44
N ASP A 88 -4.41 -6.52 -17.71
CA ASP A 88 -3.29 -6.11 -18.56
C ASP A 88 -2.97 -4.61 -18.35
N ASP A 89 -3.03 -4.17 -17.08
CA ASP A 89 -2.79 -2.80 -16.63
C ASP A 89 -1.89 -2.84 -15.39
N PHE A 90 -1.11 -1.78 -15.18
CA PHE A 90 0.01 -1.78 -14.24
C PHE A 90 0.13 -0.44 -13.52
N PRO A 91 0.75 -0.41 -12.33
CA PRO A 91 0.94 0.84 -11.61
C PRO A 91 1.81 1.83 -12.37
N ASN A 92 1.36 3.08 -12.39
CA ASN A 92 2.12 4.19 -12.94
C ASN A 92 3.22 4.67 -11.98
N ASN A 93 3.04 4.42 -10.68
CA ASN A 93 4.02 4.74 -9.64
C ASN A 93 4.32 3.48 -8.80
N PRO A 94 5.59 3.13 -8.54
CA PRO A 94 5.93 1.94 -7.75
C PRO A 94 5.34 1.92 -6.33
N VAL A 95 5.01 3.09 -5.76
CA VAL A 95 4.34 3.22 -4.45
C VAL A 95 2.90 2.71 -4.49
N GLU A 96 2.25 2.65 -5.65
CA GLU A 96 0.87 2.12 -5.77
C GLU A 96 0.77 0.62 -5.42
N ARG A 97 1.89 -0.12 -5.39
CA ARG A 97 1.89 -1.51 -4.89
C ARG A 97 1.87 -1.61 -3.35
N PHE A 98 2.13 -0.51 -2.62
CA PHE A 98 2.35 -0.55 -1.17
C PHE A 98 1.10 -0.98 -0.40
N VAL A 99 -0.07 -0.50 -0.82
CA VAL A 99 -1.35 -0.92 -0.26
C VAL A 99 -1.51 -2.46 -0.29
N PHE A 100 -1.10 -3.10 -1.39
CA PHE A 100 -1.19 -4.55 -1.53
C PHE A 100 -0.11 -5.26 -0.74
N ILE A 101 1.10 -4.70 -0.62
CA ILE A 101 2.15 -5.24 0.26
C ILE A 101 1.59 -5.36 1.69
N GLU A 102 0.93 -4.33 2.21
CA GLU A 102 0.29 -4.37 3.53
C GLU A 102 -0.86 -5.37 3.60
N GLY A 103 -1.75 -5.40 2.59
CA GLY A 103 -2.82 -6.38 2.53
C GLY A 103 -2.33 -7.83 2.64
N TYR A 104 -1.26 -8.16 1.90
CA TYR A 104 -0.68 -9.50 1.94
C TYR A 104 0.03 -9.80 3.27
N THR A 105 0.73 -8.85 3.90
CA THR A 105 1.37 -9.12 5.21
C THR A 105 0.35 -9.27 6.33
N HIS A 106 -0.71 -8.46 6.34
CA HIS A 106 -1.79 -8.55 7.34
C HIS A 106 -2.63 -9.82 7.21
N THR A 107 -2.69 -10.41 6.01
CA THR A 107 -3.37 -11.70 5.77
C THR A 107 -2.43 -12.91 5.81
N GLY A 108 -1.13 -12.69 6.06
CA GLY A 108 -0.14 -13.74 6.25
C GLY A 108 0.57 -14.25 5.00
N ASP A 109 0.32 -13.68 3.82
CA ASP A 109 1.09 -13.96 2.61
C ASP A 109 2.36 -13.10 2.50
N TRP A 110 3.29 -13.36 3.42
CA TRP A 110 4.59 -12.68 3.51
C TRP A 110 5.43 -12.83 2.24
N LYS A 111 5.28 -13.95 1.52
CA LYS A 111 6.03 -14.22 0.28
C LYS A 111 5.57 -13.31 -0.84
N ARG A 112 4.25 -13.16 -1.04
CA ARG A 112 3.70 -12.25 -2.04
C ARG A 112 4.04 -10.80 -1.73
N ALA A 113 3.96 -10.40 -0.46
CA ALA A 113 4.35 -9.06 -0.02
C ALA A 113 5.82 -8.74 -0.35
N LEU A 114 6.73 -9.67 -0.06
CA LEU A 114 8.15 -9.52 -0.38
C LEU A 114 8.39 -9.46 -1.90
N GLN A 115 7.69 -10.28 -2.68
CA GLN A 115 7.77 -10.22 -4.14
C GLN A 115 7.41 -8.83 -4.67
N LEU A 116 6.26 -8.29 -4.25
CA LEU A 116 5.81 -6.96 -4.67
C LEU A 116 6.77 -5.86 -4.21
N SER A 117 7.35 -6.00 -3.00
CA SER A 117 8.37 -5.07 -2.50
C SER A 117 9.60 -5.06 -3.40
N ARG A 118 10.11 -6.24 -3.79
CA ARG A 118 11.25 -6.35 -4.73
C ARG A 118 10.90 -5.79 -6.11
N GLU A 119 9.68 -5.98 -6.60
CA GLU A 119 9.20 -5.40 -7.86
C GLU A 119 9.22 -3.87 -7.82
N SER A 120 8.62 -3.27 -6.79
CA SER A 120 8.64 -1.81 -6.60
C SER A 120 10.06 -1.27 -6.44
N TYR A 121 10.90 -1.94 -5.65
CA TYR A 121 12.28 -1.53 -5.39
C TYR A 121 13.13 -1.45 -6.68
N ARG A 122 12.92 -2.38 -7.63
CA ARG A 122 13.66 -2.40 -8.89
C ARG A 122 13.38 -1.20 -9.80
N VAL A 123 12.23 -0.53 -9.65
CA VAL A 123 11.84 0.62 -10.49
C VAL A 123 12.73 1.84 -10.19
N SER A 124 12.91 2.18 -8.91
CA SER A 124 13.82 3.27 -8.48
C SER A 124 14.30 3.01 -7.07
N LYS A 125 15.41 2.28 -6.92
CA LYS A 125 15.94 1.83 -5.62
C LYS A 125 16.13 2.98 -4.63
N GLU A 126 16.66 4.11 -5.12
CA GLU A 126 16.99 5.26 -4.29
C GLU A 126 15.73 5.99 -3.77
N TYR A 127 14.63 5.99 -4.55
CA TYR A 127 13.39 6.68 -4.19
C TYR A 127 12.46 5.74 -3.40
N VAL A 128 12.41 4.48 -3.81
CA VAL A 128 11.49 3.48 -3.24
C VAL A 128 12.08 2.80 -2.01
N GLY A 129 13.40 2.62 -1.92
CA GLY A 129 14.06 1.95 -0.79
C GLY A 129 13.70 2.54 0.58
N PRO A 130 13.90 3.86 0.80
CA PRO A 130 13.52 4.50 2.07
C PRO A 130 12.03 4.36 2.40
N LEU A 131 11.15 4.39 1.39
CA LEU A 131 9.71 4.27 1.57
C LEU A 131 9.30 2.84 1.91
N LEU A 132 9.86 1.83 1.23
CA LEU A 132 9.68 0.43 1.58
C LEU A 132 10.18 0.16 2.99
N CYS A 133 11.31 0.77 3.37
CA CYS A 133 11.82 0.58 4.71
C CYS A 133 10.84 1.05 5.77
N GLN A 134 10.31 2.26 5.61
CA GLN A 134 9.32 2.81 6.51
C GLN A 134 8.01 1.98 6.52
N LEU A 135 7.54 1.54 5.35
CA LEU A 135 6.39 0.66 5.22
C LEU A 135 6.58 -0.64 6.02
N TRP A 136 7.74 -1.29 5.89
CA TRP A 136 8.00 -2.54 6.57
C TRP A 136 8.21 -2.38 8.08
N LYS A 137 8.75 -1.23 8.55
CA LYS A 137 8.77 -0.89 9.98
C LYS A 137 7.34 -0.78 10.55
N ARG A 138 6.41 -0.16 9.80
CA ARG A 138 4.98 -0.12 10.16
C ARG A 138 4.35 -1.51 10.19
N ILE A 139 4.52 -2.30 9.12
CA ILE A 139 4.02 -3.68 9.02
C ILE A 139 4.52 -4.54 10.19
N GLU A 140 5.81 -4.47 10.52
CA GLU A 140 6.37 -5.26 11.61
C GLU A 140 5.68 -4.95 12.94
N ALA A 141 5.45 -3.65 13.23
CA ALA A 141 4.78 -3.21 14.45
C ALA A 141 3.30 -3.64 14.51
N GLU A 142 2.57 -3.49 13.40
CA GLU A 142 1.13 -3.80 13.35
C GLU A 142 0.84 -5.32 13.39
N THR A 143 1.70 -6.11 12.74
CA THR A 143 1.57 -7.58 12.69
C THR A 143 2.19 -8.29 13.88
N ALA A 144 2.91 -7.59 14.76
CA ALA A 144 3.40 -8.19 16.00
C ALA A 144 2.25 -8.69 16.89
N GLN A 145 1.13 -7.97 16.90
CA GLN A 145 -0.04 -8.29 17.73
C GLN A 145 -0.90 -9.44 17.14
N SER A 146 -0.82 -9.72 15.84
CA SER A 146 -1.50 -10.88 15.26
C SER A 146 -0.82 -12.19 15.66
N LEU A 147 0.50 -12.20 15.86
CA LEU A 147 1.26 -13.35 16.38
C LEU A 147 0.91 -13.72 17.82
N GLU A 148 0.53 -12.75 18.64
CA GLU A 148 0.15 -12.99 20.03
C GLU A 148 -1.29 -13.48 20.16
N ARG A 149 -2.17 -13.06 19.24
CA ARG A 149 -3.60 -13.41 19.23
C ARG A 149 -3.89 -14.74 18.55
N ASP A 150 -3.24 -14.97 17.41
CA ASP A 150 -3.34 -16.22 16.68
C ASP A 150 -2.13 -17.04 17.11
N ALA A 151 -2.34 -18.18 17.79
CA ALA A 151 -1.29 -19.13 18.09
C ALA A 151 -0.74 -19.73 16.78
N LEU A 152 -0.02 -18.92 16.01
CA LEU A 152 0.45 -19.20 14.68
C LEU A 152 1.42 -20.38 14.77
N SER A 153 1.31 -21.30 13.81
CA SER A 153 2.21 -22.44 13.72
C SER A 153 3.66 -21.96 13.61
N GLY A 154 4.62 -22.74 14.13
CA GLY A 154 6.04 -22.38 14.06
C GLY A 154 6.55 -22.09 12.64
N GLU A 155 5.88 -22.63 11.62
CA GLU A 155 6.17 -22.35 10.21
C GLU A 155 5.82 -20.91 9.80
N ALA A 156 4.69 -20.36 10.26
CA ALA A 156 4.28 -18.99 9.94
C ALA A 156 5.20 -17.95 10.61
N VAL A 157 5.61 -18.22 11.86
CA VAL A 157 6.59 -17.40 12.59
C VAL A 157 7.93 -17.39 11.87
N LEU A 158 8.41 -18.57 11.44
CA LEU A 158 9.67 -18.69 10.69
C LEU A 158 9.62 -17.90 9.38
N LYS A 159 8.58 -18.09 8.56
CA LYS A 159 8.41 -17.38 7.28
C LYS A 159 8.42 -15.86 7.46
N ARG A 160 7.71 -15.34 8.48
CA ARG A 160 7.73 -13.91 8.80
C ARG A 160 9.14 -13.44 9.15
N SER A 161 9.85 -14.17 10.02
CA SER A 161 11.20 -13.79 10.46
C SER A 161 12.21 -13.77 9.30
N GLU A 162 12.13 -14.74 8.38
CA GLU A 162 12.97 -14.80 7.19
C GLU A 162 12.72 -13.60 6.26
N VAL A 163 11.44 -13.27 6.02
CA VAL A 163 11.07 -12.13 5.18
C VAL A 163 11.52 -10.80 5.80
N LEU A 164 11.34 -10.62 7.11
CA LEU A 164 11.80 -9.40 7.79
C LEU A 164 13.32 -9.23 7.75
N ALA A 165 14.07 -10.31 7.92
CA ALA A 165 15.53 -10.27 7.80
C ALA A 165 15.97 -9.86 6.38
N GLU A 166 15.30 -10.38 5.35
CA GLU A 166 15.62 -10.02 3.97
C GLU A 166 15.24 -8.56 3.63
N VAL A 167 14.09 -8.09 4.12
CA VAL A 167 13.66 -6.69 4.00
C VAL A 167 14.73 -5.75 4.56
N GLN A 168 15.27 -6.10 5.75
CA GLN A 168 16.30 -5.31 6.42
C GLN A 168 17.57 -5.20 5.56
N ASP A 169 18.04 -6.32 5.00
CA ASP A 169 19.21 -6.38 4.14
C ASP A 169 19.00 -5.68 2.78
N THR A 170 17.85 -5.93 2.13
CA THR A 170 17.61 -5.54 0.73
C THR A 170 17.25 -4.07 0.59
N PHE A 171 16.41 -3.53 1.47
CA PHE A 171 15.89 -2.16 1.35
C PHE A 171 16.68 -1.15 2.18
N MET A 172 17.83 -1.56 2.72
CA MET A 172 18.73 -0.72 3.52
C MET A 172 18.01 -0.12 4.75
N CYS A 173 17.19 -0.92 5.43
CA CYS A 173 16.65 -0.52 6.72
C CYS A 173 17.72 -0.60 7.79
N GLN A 174 18.39 0.53 8.00
CA GLN A 174 19.23 0.74 9.18
C GLN A 174 18.40 1.34 10.34
#